data_AF-A0A2H0B997-F1
#
_entry.id   AF-A0A2H0B997-F1
#
_cell.length_a   1.000
_cell.length_b   1.000
_cell.length_c   1.000
_cell.angle_alpha   90.00
_cell.angle_beta   90.00
_cell.angle_gamma   90.00
#
_symmetry.space_group_name_H-M   'P 1'
#
loop_
_entity.id
_entity.type
_entity.pdbx_description
1 polymer ?
#
loop_
_entity_poly.entity_id
_entity_poly.type
_entity_poly.pdbx_seq_one_letter_code
_entity_poly.pdbx_strand_id
1 'polypeptide(L)'
;MLATDAKIYIALYASTTLNYLGVINNPNDAGIACNFIENGINLSTGKSIRGLPNMFYYNSYSSVIENGMDHSLSVFPNPIVNNHLVYISGVLPKDVDVSIFDICGEKVFFKHLNNFTETFYMDIQNIDDGIYFLKVVQQSETKTVKLVIENNYK
;
A
#
# COMPACT_ATOMS: atom_id res chain seq x y z
N MET A 1 -1.24 18.24 7.90
CA MET A 1 -1.26 17.73 6.51
C MET A 1 -1.74 18.87 5.62
N LEU A 2 -1.01 19.18 4.55
CA LEU A 2 -1.41 20.18 3.56
C LEU A 2 -2.51 19.58 2.66
N ALA A 3 -3.65 20.24 2.53
CA ALA A 3 -4.71 19.84 1.60
C ALA A 3 -4.38 20.30 0.17
N THR A 4 -5.15 19.83 -0.82
CA THR A 4 -4.96 20.12 -2.25
C THR A 4 -5.07 21.61 -2.60
N ASP A 5 -5.61 22.42 -1.70
CA ASP A 5 -5.76 23.87 -1.79
C ASP A 5 -4.62 24.64 -1.10
N ALA A 6 -3.54 23.96 -0.73
CA ALA A 6 -2.39 24.51 0.01
C ALA A 6 -2.72 25.08 1.41
N LYS A 7 -3.84 24.67 2.02
CA LYS A 7 -4.20 25.01 3.39
C LYS A 7 -4.00 23.83 4.34
N ILE A 8 -3.97 24.07 5.65
CA ILE A 8 -3.97 23.00 6.66
C ILE A 8 -5.30 23.05 7.42
N TYR A 9 -5.97 21.91 7.49
CA TYR A 9 -7.18 21.72 8.27
C TYR A 9 -6.86 20.99 9.59
N ILE A 10 -7.42 21.46 10.70
CA ILE A 10 -7.08 20.98 12.04
C ILE A 10 -8.35 20.57 12.77
N ALA A 11 -8.28 19.41 13.42
CA ALA A 11 -9.34 18.97 14.30
C ALA A 11 -9.27 19.69 15.65
N LEU A 12 -10.37 20.34 16.06
CA LEU A 12 -10.46 21.18 17.25
C LEU A 12 -11.04 20.43 18.46
N TYR A 13 -10.31 19.41 18.93
CA TYR A 13 -10.74 18.53 20.01
C TYR A 13 -11.15 19.23 21.31
N ALA A 14 -10.56 20.40 21.62
CA ALA A 14 -10.79 21.14 22.85
C ALA A 14 -11.68 22.39 22.69
N SER A 15 -12.32 22.59 21.52
CA SER A 15 -13.20 23.74 21.30
C SER A 15 -14.61 23.48 21.84
N THR A 16 -15.29 24.55 22.28
CA THR A 16 -16.70 24.51 22.70
C THR A 16 -17.64 24.16 21.54
N THR A 17 -17.15 24.29 20.31
CA THR A 17 -17.91 24.14 19.07
C THR A 17 -17.26 23.07 18.19
N LEU A 18 -17.62 21.81 18.42
CA LEU A 18 -17.00 20.66 17.76
C LEU A 18 -17.43 20.47 16.30
N ASN A 19 -18.36 21.23 15.76
CA ASN A 19 -18.82 21.11 14.38
C ASN A 19 -18.04 21.99 13.40
N TYR A 20 -16.83 22.44 13.76
CA TYR A 20 -15.94 23.14 12.85
C TYR A 20 -14.55 22.51 12.78
N LEU A 21 -13.88 22.70 11.64
CA LEU A 21 -12.44 22.52 11.51
C LEU A 21 -11.73 23.88 11.55
N GLY A 22 -10.58 23.90 12.20
CA GLY A 22 -9.63 25.00 12.11
C GLY A 22 -8.95 25.01 10.75
N VAL A 23 -8.65 26.20 10.23
CA VAL A 23 -8.00 26.41 8.93
C VAL A 23 -6.78 27.30 9.10
N ILE A 24 -5.62 26.84 8.63
CA ILE A 24 -4.43 27.68 8.40
C ILE A 24 -4.38 27.99 6.90
N ASN A 25 -4.53 29.26 6.53
CA ASN A 25 -4.56 29.66 5.12
C ASN A 25 -3.16 29.78 4.50
N ASN A 26 -2.16 30.21 5.27
CA ASN A 26 -0.78 30.38 4.80
C ASN A 26 0.17 29.54 5.64
N PRO A 27 0.24 28.22 5.43
CA PRO A 27 0.97 27.32 6.34
C PRO A 27 2.49 27.54 6.39
N ASN A 28 3.05 28.24 5.40
CA ASN A 28 4.47 28.58 5.35
C ASN A 28 4.79 29.92 6.02
N ASP A 29 3.78 30.73 6.36
CA ASP A 29 3.98 32.03 7.00
C ASP A 29 4.01 31.89 8.51
N ALA A 30 4.95 32.58 9.17
CA ALA A 30 5.15 32.44 10.61
C ALA A 30 4.14 33.22 11.46
N GLY A 31 3.69 32.63 12.57
CA GLY A 31 2.89 33.31 13.59
C GLY A 31 1.54 33.79 13.04
N ILE A 32 1.18 35.05 13.33
CA ILE A 32 -0.10 35.64 12.91
C ILE A 32 -0.27 35.63 11.38
N ALA A 33 0.82 35.68 10.62
CA ALA A 33 0.78 35.69 9.16
C ALA A 33 0.25 34.36 8.56
N CYS A 34 0.24 33.26 9.33
CA CYS A 34 -0.37 32.00 8.90
C CYS A 34 -1.90 32.09 8.72
N ASN A 35 -2.52 33.16 9.25
CA ASN A 35 -3.95 33.44 9.15
C ASN A 35 -4.81 32.24 9.58
N PHE A 36 -4.60 31.81 10.83
CA PHE A 36 -5.37 30.74 11.46
C PHE A 36 -6.79 31.20 11.79
N ILE A 37 -7.77 30.40 11.39
CA ILE A 37 -9.20 30.59 11.65
C ILE A 37 -9.70 29.36 12.41
N GLU A 38 -10.14 29.55 13.66
CA GLU A 38 -10.67 28.45 14.49
C GLU A 38 -11.95 27.85 13.87
N ASN A 39 -12.97 28.66 13.58
CA ASN A 39 -14.22 28.15 12.98
C ASN A 39 -14.21 28.29 11.45
N GLY A 40 -13.21 27.71 10.79
CA GLY A 40 -12.96 27.94 9.36
C GLY A 40 -13.84 27.13 8.40
N ILE A 41 -14.19 25.89 8.75
CA ILE A 41 -15.10 25.04 7.95
C ILE A 41 -16.19 24.45 8.84
N ASN A 42 -17.45 24.67 8.49
CA ASN A 42 -18.59 24.09 9.18
C ASN A 42 -18.86 22.65 8.68
N LEU A 43 -18.90 21.69 9.61
CA LEU A 43 -19.17 20.28 9.37
C LEU A 43 -20.66 19.91 9.48
N SER A 44 -21.54 20.90 9.63
CA SER A 44 -22.97 20.72 9.90
C SER A 44 -23.20 19.89 11.16
N THR A 45 -23.71 18.66 11.03
CA THR A 45 -23.90 17.70 12.13
C THR A 45 -22.63 16.90 12.47
N GLY A 46 -21.59 17.00 11.63
CA GLY A 46 -20.31 16.33 11.83
C GLY A 46 -19.54 16.91 13.01
N LYS A 47 -18.67 16.09 13.61
CA LYS A 47 -17.85 16.47 14.76
C LYS A 47 -16.36 16.30 14.48
N SER A 48 -15.61 17.36 14.73
CA SER A 48 -14.16 17.46 14.70
C SER A 48 -13.52 16.91 15.98
N ILE A 49 -13.79 15.63 16.30
CA ILE A 49 -13.38 15.01 17.58
C ILE A 49 -12.13 14.11 17.48
N ARG A 50 -11.66 13.83 16.27
CA ARG A 50 -10.45 13.03 16.01
C ARG A 50 -9.63 13.72 14.93
N GLY A 51 -8.34 13.41 14.85
CA GLY A 51 -7.49 13.86 13.76
C GLY A 51 -8.11 13.51 12.41
N LEU A 52 -7.95 14.40 11.43
CA LEU A 52 -8.35 14.12 10.05
C LEU A 52 -7.61 12.85 9.59
N PRO A 53 -8.29 11.91 8.90
CA PRO A 53 -7.62 10.76 8.32
C PRO A 53 -6.39 11.22 7.52
N ASN A 54 -5.20 10.72 7.87
CA ASN A 54 -3.94 11.04 7.18
C ASN A 54 -3.83 10.34 5.81
N MET A 55 -4.95 10.15 5.12
CA MET A 55 -5.02 9.22 4.01
C MET A 55 -5.13 9.95 2.69
N PHE A 56 -3.97 10.06 2.03
CA PHE A 56 -3.93 9.71 0.61
C PHE A 56 -4.40 8.25 0.53
N TYR A 57 -5.69 8.02 0.30
CA TYR A 57 -6.10 6.78 -0.35
C TYR A 57 -5.43 6.83 -1.73
N TYR A 58 -4.23 6.25 -1.84
CA TYR A 58 -3.68 5.84 -3.12
C TYR A 58 -4.56 4.67 -3.57
N ASN A 59 -5.75 4.97 -4.08
CA ASN A 59 -6.41 4.05 -4.96
C ASN A 59 -5.52 4.02 -6.20
N SER A 60 -4.63 3.04 -6.26
CA SER A 60 -4.08 2.58 -7.53
C SER A 60 -5.27 2.08 -8.34
N TYR A 61 -5.97 2.98 -9.02
CA TYR A 61 -6.94 2.61 -10.04
C TYR A 61 -6.15 2.05 -11.23
N SER A 62 -5.78 0.78 -11.12
CA SER A 62 -5.37 -0.05 -12.23
C SER A 62 -6.58 -0.92 -12.60
N SER A 63 -7.40 -0.40 -13.52
CA SER A 63 -8.28 -1.09 -14.48
C SER A 63 -9.23 -2.24 -14.04
N VAL A 64 -10.47 -2.14 -14.55
CA VAL A 64 -11.52 -3.17 -14.70
C VAL A 64 -12.24 -3.60 -13.43
N ILE A 65 -13.58 -3.50 -13.47
CA ILE A 65 -14.48 -4.07 -12.47
C ILE A 65 -14.38 -5.60 -12.60
N GLU A 66 -13.71 -6.27 -11.67
CA GLU A 66 -13.81 -7.72 -11.54
C GLU A 66 -14.98 -8.06 -10.62
N ASN A 67 -16.04 -8.60 -11.23
CA ASN A 67 -17.10 -9.28 -10.51
C ASN A 67 -16.58 -10.64 -10.03
N GLY A 68 -16.60 -10.87 -8.72
CA GLY A 68 -16.76 -12.22 -8.15
C GLY A 68 -15.56 -12.78 -7.38
N MET A 69 -15.73 -12.85 -6.05
CA MET A 69 -14.94 -13.63 -5.08
C MET A 69 -13.46 -13.25 -4.91
N ASP A 70 -13.25 -12.35 -3.95
CA ASP A 70 -12.00 -11.93 -3.31
C ASP A 70 -11.12 -13.12 -2.86
N HIS A 71 -10.28 -13.63 -3.78
CA HIS A 71 -9.11 -14.43 -3.43
C HIS A 71 -7.90 -13.50 -3.47
N SER A 72 -7.72 -12.72 -2.41
CA SER A 72 -6.61 -11.77 -2.33
C SER A 72 -5.27 -12.52 -2.18
N LEU A 73 -4.68 -12.92 -3.31
CA LEU A 73 -3.33 -13.52 -3.34
C LEU A 73 -2.35 -12.61 -2.57
N SER A 74 -1.73 -13.12 -1.52
CA SER A 74 -0.85 -12.35 -0.65
C SER A 74 0.57 -12.90 -0.70
N VAL A 75 1.55 -12.01 -0.64
CA VAL A 75 2.97 -12.33 -0.77
C VAL A 75 3.71 -11.69 0.40
N PHE A 76 4.46 -12.48 1.16
CA PHE A 76 5.17 -12.02 2.37
C PHE A 76 6.44 -12.84 2.63
N PRO A 77 7.43 -12.31 3.35
CA PRO A 77 7.55 -10.91 3.76
C PRO A 77 7.91 -10.01 2.57
N ASN A 78 7.64 -8.71 2.70
CA ASN A 78 8.14 -7.69 1.79
C ASN A 78 8.34 -6.39 2.61
N PRO A 79 9.57 -5.90 2.80
CA PRO A 79 10.84 -6.45 2.32
C PRO A 79 11.21 -7.83 2.89
N ILE A 80 12.04 -8.56 2.16
CA ILE A 80 12.61 -9.85 2.57
C ILE A 80 14.00 -9.57 3.12
N VAL A 81 14.13 -9.58 4.45
CA VAL A 81 15.35 -9.17 5.15
C VAL A 81 16.00 -10.37 5.81
N ASN A 82 17.27 -10.65 5.50
CA ASN A 82 18.08 -11.71 6.12
C ASN A 82 17.41 -13.10 6.10
N ASN A 83 16.57 -13.36 5.09
CA ASN A 83 15.84 -14.61 4.89
C ASN A 83 15.73 -14.87 3.39
N HIS A 84 15.59 -16.14 3.00
CA HIS A 84 15.46 -16.53 1.59
C HIS A 84 14.09 -17.12 1.28
N LEU A 85 13.13 -17.04 2.20
CA LEU A 85 11.80 -17.61 2.00
C LEU A 85 10.77 -16.54 1.66
N VAL A 86 10.13 -16.71 0.51
CA VAL A 86 8.95 -15.95 0.11
C VAL A 86 7.73 -16.86 0.20
N TYR A 87 6.71 -16.42 0.92
CA TYR A 87 5.45 -17.10 1.12
C TYR A 87 4.37 -16.48 0.24
N ILE A 88 3.55 -17.34 -0.37
CA ILE A 88 2.47 -16.96 -1.27
C ILE A 88 1.22 -17.70 -0.83
N SER A 89 0.19 -16.95 -0.42
CA SER A 89 -1.07 -17.48 0.12
C SER A 89 -2.28 -16.97 -0.66
N GLY A 90 -3.41 -17.65 -0.54
CA GLY A 90 -4.66 -17.26 -1.23
C GLY A 90 -4.70 -17.73 -2.69
N VAL A 91 -4.00 -18.83 -2.98
CA VAL A 91 -3.96 -19.48 -4.29
C VAL A 91 -5.03 -20.57 -4.33
N LEU A 92 -5.84 -20.60 -5.40
CA LEU A 92 -6.85 -21.65 -5.58
C LEU A 92 -6.20 -23.02 -5.90
N PRO A 93 -6.82 -24.16 -5.55
CA PRO A 93 -6.38 -25.53 -5.88
C PRO A 93 -6.29 -25.82 -7.39
N LYS A 94 -5.26 -25.29 -8.05
CA LYS A 94 -5.04 -25.37 -9.51
C LYS A 94 -3.55 -25.25 -9.83
N ASP A 95 -3.23 -25.39 -11.11
CA ASP A 95 -1.88 -25.16 -11.63
C ASP A 95 -1.52 -23.68 -11.59
N VAL A 96 -0.30 -23.39 -11.15
CA VAL A 96 0.18 -22.03 -10.86
C VAL A 96 1.59 -21.88 -11.39
N ASP A 97 1.80 -20.85 -12.19
CA ASP A 97 3.12 -20.42 -12.63
C ASP A 97 3.60 -19.25 -11.78
N VAL A 98 4.81 -19.38 -11.25
CA VAL A 98 5.46 -18.37 -10.42
C VAL A 98 6.75 -17.97 -11.10
N SER A 99 6.91 -16.67 -11.35
CA SER A 99 8.14 -16.11 -11.94
C SER A 99 8.62 -14.93 -11.12
N ILE A 100 9.93 -14.77 -10.96
CA ILE A 100 10.52 -13.51 -10.50
C ILE A 100 11.28 -12.87 -11.65
N PHE A 101 11.07 -11.57 -11.84
CA PHE A 101 11.78 -10.74 -12.80
C PHE A 101 12.59 -9.67 -12.08
N ASP A 102 13.78 -9.36 -12.59
CA ASP A 102 14.54 -8.18 -12.16
C ASP A 102 13.92 -6.88 -12.70
N ILE A 103 14.53 -5.72 -12.38
CA ILE A 103 14.08 -4.42 -12.89
C ILE A 103 14.26 -4.24 -14.40
N CYS A 104 15.13 -5.03 -15.03
CA CYS A 104 15.39 -5.02 -16.47
C CYS A 104 14.39 -5.92 -17.23
N GLY A 105 13.57 -6.70 -16.51
CA GLY A 105 12.62 -7.65 -17.07
C GLY A 105 13.20 -9.03 -17.34
N GLU A 106 14.42 -9.32 -16.89
CA GLU A 106 15.02 -10.64 -16.96
C GLU A 106 14.36 -11.58 -15.95
N LYS A 107 13.97 -12.78 -16.39
CA LYS A 107 13.38 -13.79 -15.51
C LYS A 107 14.48 -14.53 -14.74
N VAL A 108 14.65 -14.17 -13.47
CA VAL A 108 15.67 -14.75 -12.58
C VAL A 108 15.17 -15.99 -11.82
N PHE A 109 13.86 -16.24 -11.77
CA PHE A 109 13.27 -17.43 -11.15
C PHE A 109 12.02 -17.88 -11.89
N PHE A 110 11.82 -19.20 -11.98
CA PHE A 110 10.60 -19.80 -12.50
C PHE A 110 10.26 -21.11 -11.77
N LYS A 111 8.98 -21.29 -11.41
CA LYS A 111 8.47 -22.54 -10.89
C LYS A 111 7.02 -22.76 -11.33
N HIS A 112 6.76 -23.95 -11.85
CA HIS A 112 5.42 -24.45 -12.11
C HIS A 112 4.97 -25.34 -10.95
N LEU A 113 3.77 -25.13 -10.44
CA LEU A 113 3.19 -25.89 -9.33
C LEU A 113 1.86 -26.52 -9.79
N ASN A 114 1.70 -27.82 -9.58
CA ASN A 114 0.48 -28.55 -9.95
C ASN A 114 -0.45 -28.71 -8.74
N ASN A 115 -1.77 -28.53 -8.93
CA ASN A 115 -2.82 -28.83 -7.94
C ASN A 115 -2.53 -28.29 -6.51
N PHE A 116 -2.18 -27.00 -6.39
CA PHE A 116 -1.66 -26.44 -5.14
C PHE A 116 -2.76 -25.90 -4.19
N THR A 117 -2.80 -26.36 -2.94
CA THR A 117 -3.79 -25.91 -1.93
C THR A 117 -3.18 -24.92 -0.91
N GLU A 118 -3.77 -23.73 -0.81
CA GLU A 118 -3.66 -22.76 0.30
C GLU A 118 -2.42 -21.83 0.33
N THR A 119 -1.24 -22.31 0.75
CA THR A 119 -0.01 -21.47 0.92
C THR A 119 1.27 -22.21 0.59
N PHE A 120 2.12 -21.68 -0.30
CA PHE A 120 3.43 -22.25 -0.59
C PHE A 120 4.54 -21.27 -0.27
N TYR A 121 5.76 -21.79 -0.16
CA TYR A 121 6.97 -20.99 -0.05
C TYR A 121 7.94 -21.33 -1.18
N MET A 122 8.82 -20.39 -1.46
CA MET A 122 9.89 -20.51 -2.42
C MET A 122 11.18 -19.95 -1.84
N ASP A 123 12.27 -20.64 -2.15
CA ASP A 123 13.62 -20.27 -1.74
C ASP A 123 14.26 -19.40 -2.83
N ILE A 124 14.71 -18.22 -2.43
CA ILE A 124 15.34 -17.20 -3.26
C ILE A 124 16.84 -17.00 -2.92
N GLN A 125 17.48 -17.98 -2.27
CA GLN A 125 18.89 -17.88 -1.84
C GLN A 125 19.90 -17.51 -2.94
N ASN A 126 19.57 -17.80 -4.21
CA ASN A 126 20.42 -17.51 -5.37
C ASN A 126 20.04 -16.21 -6.10
N ILE A 127 19.24 -15.35 -5.47
CA ILE A 127 18.82 -14.06 -6.02
C ILE A 127 19.51 -12.95 -5.21
N ASP A 128 20.26 -12.11 -5.91
CA ASP A 128 20.99 -10.99 -5.31
C ASP A 128 20.05 -9.93 -4.73
N ASP A 129 20.57 -9.11 -3.82
CA ASP A 129 19.84 -7.98 -3.24
C ASP A 129 19.35 -7.01 -4.31
N GLY A 130 18.11 -6.54 -4.18
CA GLY A 130 17.53 -5.63 -5.17
C GLY A 130 16.02 -5.57 -5.17
N ILE A 131 15.51 -4.90 -6.20
CA ILE A 131 14.07 -4.77 -6.47
C ILE A 131 13.71 -5.77 -7.56
N TYR A 132 12.63 -6.51 -7.33
CA TYR A 132 12.13 -7.52 -8.24
C TYR A 132 10.62 -7.44 -8.39
N PHE A 133 10.10 -8.13 -9.40
CA PHE A 133 8.67 -8.33 -9.62
C PHE A 133 8.35 -9.82 -9.59
N LEU A 134 7.57 -10.23 -8.59
CA LEU A 134 6.97 -11.56 -8.53
C LEU A 134 5.69 -11.56 -9.35
N LYS A 135 5.62 -12.44 -10.34
CA LYS A 135 4.43 -12.70 -11.14
C LYS A 135 3.88 -14.08 -10.80
N VAL A 136 2.61 -14.13 -10.44
CA VAL A 136 1.85 -15.36 -10.24
C VAL A 136 0.76 -15.43 -11.29
N VAL A 137 0.76 -16.49 -12.08
CA VAL A 137 -0.24 -16.75 -13.13
C VAL A 137 -1.02 -17.99 -12.76
N GLN A 138 -2.33 -17.86 -12.69
CA GLN A 138 -3.25 -18.95 -12.44
C GLN A 138 -4.38 -18.88 -13.46
N GLN A 139 -4.46 -19.86 -14.36
CA GLN A 139 -5.38 -19.86 -15.50
C GLN A 139 -5.29 -18.56 -16.33
N SER A 140 -6.27 -17.66 -16.21
CA SER A 140 -6.33 -16.37 -16.91
C SER A 140 -6.02 -15.18 -15.99
N GLU A 141 -5.86 -15.41 -14.69
CA GLU A 141 -5.55 -14.38 -13.71
C GLU A 141 -4.04 -14.24 -13.58
N THR A 142 -3.58 -12.99 -13.58
CA THR A 142 -2.17 -12.65 -13.38
C THR A 142 -2.09 -11.61 -12.28
N LYS A 143 -1.33 -11.91 -11.22
CA LYS A 143 -0.97 -10.94 -10.20
C LYS A 143 0.52 -10.66 -10.23
N THR A 144 0.88 -9.39 -10.15
CA THR A 144 2.28 -8.95 -10.06
C THR A 144 2.47 -8.17 -8.76
N VAL A 145 3.50 -8.51 -8.00
CA VAL A 145 3.84 -7.87 -6.72
C VAL A 145 5.30 -7.46 -6.74
N LYS A 146 5.60 -6.22 -6.32
CA LYS A 146 6.98 -5.76 -6.10
C LYS A 146 7.57 -6.50 -4.90
N LEU A 147 8.76 -7.08 -5.07
CA LEU A 147 9.57 -7.63 -3.99
C LEU A 147 10.82 -6.78 -3.77
N VAL A 148 11.21 -6.64 -2.51
CA VAL A 148 12.47 -6.02 -2.09
C VAL A 148 13.26 -7.08 -1.32
N ILE A 149 14.47 -7.42 -1.78
CA ILE A 149 15.35 -8.41 -1.17
C ILE A 149 16.58 -7.70 -0.59
N GLU A 150 16.87 -7.94 0.69
CA GLU A 150 17.97 -7.33 1.44
C GLU A 150 18.70 -8.38 2.31
N ASN A 151 19.92 -8.76 1.93
CA ASN A 151 20.80 -9.63 2.72
C ASN A 151 21.87 -8.78 3.43
N ASN A 152 21.66 -8.48 4.72
CA ASN A 152 22.57 -7.63 5.50
C ASN A 152 23.84 -8.35 5.99
N TYR A 153 24.19 -9.51 5.45
CA TYR A 153 25.45 -10.19 5.77
C TYR A 153 26.55 -9.73 4.80
N LYS A 154 27.10 -8.54 5.05
CA LYS A 154 28.40 -8.09 4.54
C LYS A 154 29.31 -7.71 5.70
#